data_AF-A0AAV6XR58-F1
#
_entry.id   AF-A0AAV6XR58-F1
#
_cell.length_a   1.000
_cell.length_b   1.000
_cell.length_c   1.000
_cell.angle_alpha   90.00
_cell.angle_beta   90.00
_cell.angle_gamma   90.00
#
_symmetry.space_group_name_H-M   'P 1'
#
loop_
_entity.id
_entity.type
_entity.pdbx_description
1 polymer ?
#
loop_
_entity_poly.entity_id
_entity_poly.type
_entity_poly.pdbx_seq_one_letter_code
_entity_poly.pdbx_strand_id
1 'polypeptide(L)'
;MAEASDDSKDIDKLYEYGERLNEVKDKSQHTEDYENIIKAAKSSSVKARQLAAQLIPRFFKYFPGLSVNAVDAHLDLCEAEELGIRVQAIRGLPLFCKDTPEHLSKIVDILAQLLTAASLTALFRHIESVDEQITDENLRERTLLFIRDKVFPLKTELLKPSEQMERHITDLIKKSLQDVTGAEFKMFMDFLKSLSMFGEKAPPERIQELIEIIEGQADLDAQFNVEDGDHIDRLISCLFMALPFFERGASNSKFLNYLNKHIFPVIEKLPEERKADLLKNLAESSPYTTPQDSRQILPAVVLLLKASS
;
A
#
# COMPACT_ATOMS: atom_id res chain seq x y z
N MET A 1 22.20 29.74 -42.06
CA MET A 1 21.32 29.86 -40.89
C MET A 1 20.30 28.74 -41.00
N ALA A 2 20.39 27.72 -40.17
CA ALA A 2 19.40 26.66 -40.11
C ALA A 2 18.13 27.24 -39.46
N GLU A 3 16.99 27.11 -40.13
CA GLU A 3 15.69 27.39 -39.52
C GLU A 3 15.55 26.49 -38.28
N ALA A 4 15.49 27.10 -37.10
CA ALA A 4 15.19 26.38 -35.87
C ALA A 4 13.85 25.64 -36.06
N SER A 5 13.83 24.34 -35.73
CA SER A 5 12.61 23.53 -35.82
C SER A 5 11.48 24.22 -35.05
N ASP A 6 10.25 24.11 -35.55
CA ASP A 6 9.07 24.77 -34.98
C ASP A 6 8.94 24.52 -33.46
N ASP A 7 9.29 23.29 -33.03
CA ASP A 7 9.36 22.87 -31.62
C ASP A 7 10.27 23.74 -30.74
N SER A 8 11.37 24.27 -31.28
CA SER A 8 12.30 25.13 -30.53
C SER A 8 11.67 26.46 -30.19
N LYS A 9 10.96 27.06 -31.16
CA LYS A 9 10.32 28.36 -31.00
C LYS A 9 9.16 28.29 -30.00
N ASP A 10 8.43 27.19 -29.98
CA ASP A 10 7.34 26.98 -29.04
C ASP A 10 7.83 26.80 -27.59
N ILE A 11 8.97 26.14 -27.41
CA ILE A 11 9.60 26.01 -26.09
C ILE A 11 10.13 27.37 -25.60
N ASP A 12 10.78 28.14 -26.47
CA ASP A 12 11.31 29.47 -26.11
C ASP A 12 10.18 30.40 -25.64
N LYS A 13 9.05 30.43 -26.37
CA LYS A 13 7.86 31.18 -25.95
C LYS A 13 7.30 30.73 -24.61
N LEU A 14 7.30 29.42 -24.31
CA LEU A 14 6.86 28.92 -23.01
C LEU A 14 7.74 29.41 -21.86
N TYR A 15 9.06 29.49 -22.08
CA TYR A 15 9.96 30.12 -21.12
C TYR A 15 9.64 31.61 -20.96
N GLU A 16 9.44 32.35 -22.05
CA GLU A 16 9.06 33.77 -21.99
C GLU A 16 7.76 34.01 -21.20
N TYR A 17 6.72 33.20 -21.43
CA TYR A 17 5.48 33.27 -20.65
C TYR A 17 5.73 33.00 -19.17
N GLY A 18 6.51 31.95 -18.86
CA GLY A 18 6.85 31.59 -17.49
C GLY A 18 7.67 32.67 -16.77
N GLU A 19 8.65 33.27 -17.43
CA GLU A 19 9.45 34.37 -16.90
C GLU A 19 8.60 35.61 -16.66
N ARG A 20 7.78 36.02 -17.64
CA ARG A 20 6.90 37.17 -17.48
C ARG A 20 5.95 36.99 -16.29
N LEU A 21 5.32 35.82 -16.16
CA LEU A 21 4.46 35.51 -15.02
C LEU A 21 5.22 35.50 -13.69
N ASN A 22 6.51 35.16 -13.67
CA ASN A 22 7.32 35.27 -12.45
C ASN A 22 7.59 36.72 -12.05
N GLU A 23 7.95 37.57 -13.01
CA GLU A 23 8.40 38.94 -12.78
C GLU A 23 7.26 39.92 -12.47
N VAL A 24 6.09 39.72 -13.07
CA VAL A 24 4.96 40.64 -12.92
C VAL A 24 4.39 40.60 -11.50
N LYS A 25 4.10 41.78 -10.95
CA LYS A 25 3.51 41.94 -9.61
C LYS A 25 2.08 41.41 -9.56
N ASP A 26 1.26 41.80 -10.52
CA ASP A 26 -0.12 41.34 -10.65
C ASP A 26 -0.23 40.36 -11.82
N LYS A 27 -0.16 39.07 -11.50
CA LYS A 27 -0.22 37.98 -12.48
C LYS A 27 -1.59 37.88 -13.15
N SER A 28 -2.67 38.31 -12.48
CA SER A 28 -4.03 38.18 -12.98
C SER A 28 -4.29 38.96 -14.27
N GLN A 29 -3.45 39.95 -14.59
CA GLN A 29 -3.50 40.72 -15.83
C GLN A 29 -2.89 39.99 -17.04
N HIS A 30 -2.19 38.88 -16.81
CA HIS A 30 -1.48 38.11 -17.83
C HIS A 30 -2.19 36.79 -18.15
N THR A 31 -3.52 36.84 -18.24
CA THR A 31 -4.37 35.67 -18.52
C THR A 31 -3.96 34.95 -19.81
N GLU A 32 -3.63 35.70 -20.87
CA GLU A 32 -3.24 35.13 -22.16
C GLU A 32 -1.94 34.30 -22.07
N ASP A 33 -0.96 34.75 -21.29
CA ASP A 33 0.29 34.01 -21.08
C ASP A 33 -0.01 32.66 -20.38
N TYR A 34 -0.91 32.67 -19.39
CA TYR A 34 -1.32 31.44 -18.72
C TYR A 34 -2.17 30.52 -19.60
N GLU A 35 -3.06 31.05 -20.43
CA GLU A 35 -3.80 30.26 -21.43
C GLU A 35 -2.86 29.56 -22.41
N ASN A 36 -1.81 30.26 -22.87
CA ASN A 36 -0.84 29.68 -23.80
C ASN A 36 0.00 28.58 -23.12
N ILE A 37 0.33 28.73 -21.83
CA ILE A 37 0.93 27.66 -21.02
C ILE A 37 0.00 26.43 -20.94
N ILE A 38 -1.30 26.62 -20.70
CA ILE A 38 -2.28 25.53 -20.66
C ILE A 38 -2.37 24.84 -22.03
N LYS A 39 -2.45 25.59 -23.13
CA LYS A 39 -2.52 25.04 -24.49
C LYS A 39 -1.31 24.17 -24.83
N ALA A 40 -0.13 24.50 -24.32
CA ALA A 40 1.08 23.73 -24.55
C ALA A 40 1.05 22.31 -23.97
N ALA A 41 0.12 22.00 -23.05
CA ALA A 41 -0.11 20.63 -22.57
C ALA A 41 -0.44 19.63 -23.71
N LYS A 42 -0.98 20.15 -24.83
CA LYS A 42 -1.38 19.40 -26.02
C LYS A 42 -0.40 19.56 -27.21
N SER A 43 0.78 20.14 -26.98
CA SER A 43 1.81 20.30 -28.02
C SER A 43 2.31 18.94 -28.50
N SER A 44 2.76 18.84 -29.76
CA SER A 44 3.48 17.66 -30.25
C SER A 44 4.87 17.48 -29.61
N SER A 45 5.44 18.56 -29.06
CA SER A 45 6.78 18.54 -28.45
C SER A 45 6.73 18.00 -27.02
N VAL A 46 7.41 16.87 -26.79
CA VAL A 46 7.55 16.27 -25.45
C VAL A 46 8.12 17.27 -24.44
N LYS A 47 9.13 18.07 -24.84
CA LYS A 47 9.75 19.07 -23.97
C LYS A 47 8.78 20.21 -23.63
N ALA A 48 7.99 20.67 -24.61
CA ALA A 48 6.98 21.70 -24.37
C ALA A 48 5.92 21.21 -23.37
N ARG A 49 5.44 19.97 -23.53
CA ARG A 49 4.49 19.33 -22.59
C ARG A 49 5.10 19.16 -21.19
N GLN A 50 6.37 18.76 -21.09
CA GLN A 50 7.09 18.68 -19.81
C GLN A 50 7.23 20.04 -19.11
N LEU A 51 7.43 21.11 -19.88
CA LEU A 51 7.51 22.46 -19.34
C LEU A 51 6.12 22.96 -18.91
N ALA A 52 5.08 22.72 -19.72
CA ALA A 52 3.70 23.01 -19.37
C ALA A 52 3.30 22.33 -18.04
N ALA A 53 3.66 21.04 -17.87
CA ALA A 53 3.44 20.29 -16.63
C ALA A 53 4.09 20.93 -15.38
N GLN A 54 5.13 21.75 -15.54
CA GLN A 54 5.75 22.48 -14.43
C GLN A 54 5.10 23.86 -14.21
N LEU A 55 4.70 24.53 -15.29
CA LEU A 55 4.23 25.92 -15.24
C LEU A 55 2.74 26.04 -14.89
N ILE A 56 1.88 25.14 -15.39
CA ILE A 56 0.43 25.13 -15.09
C ILE A 56 0.19 25.16 -13.56
N PRO A 57 0.65 24.16 -12.78
CA PRO A 57 0.43 24.12 -11.34
C PRO A 57 1.02 25.31 -10.58
N ARG A 58 2.13 25.88 -11.09
CA ARG A 58 2.87 26.97 -10.44
C ARG A 58 2.07 28.27 -10.42
N PHE A 59 1.31 28.56 -11.46
CA PHE A 59 0.57 29.82 -11.60
C PHE A 59 -0.94 29.69 -11.38
N PHE A 60 -1.45 28.46 -11.23
CA PHE A 60 -2.87 28.14 -11.06
C PHE A 60 -3.68 29.12 -10.19
N LYS A 61 -3.21 29.39 -8.96
CA LYS A 61 -3.94 30.21 -7.98
C LYS A 61 -4.23 31.65 -8.41
N TYR A 62 -3.48 32.18 -9.38
CA TYR A 62 -3.64 33.55 -9.85
C TYR A 62 -4.74 33.68 -10.91
N PHE A 63 -5.26 32.55 -11.42
CA PHE A 63 -6.19 32.51 -12.55
C PHE A 63 -7.42 31.63 -12.27
N PRO A 64 -8.27 32.00 -11.29
CA PRO A 64 -9.43 31.19 -10.91
C PRO A 64 -10.43 30.97 -12.06
N GLY A 65 -10.53 31.92 -13.00
CA GLY A 65 -11.37 31.80 -14.19
C GLY A 65 -10.91 30.74 -15.20
N LEU A 66 -9.68 30.25 -15.09
CA LEU A 66 -9.10 29.20 -15.95
C LEU A 66 -8.90 27.88 -15.21
N SER A 67 -9.46 27.75 -13.99
CA SER A 67 -9.23 26.62 -13.11
C SER A 67 -9.58 25.27 -13.74
N VAL A 68 -10.76 25.18 -14.36
CA VAL A 68 -11.24 23.97 -15.05
C VAL A 68 -10.28 23.57 -16.16
N ASN A 69 -9.97 24.50 -17.08
CA ASN A 69 -9.07 24.25 -18.20
C ASN A 69 -7.66 23.84 -17.75
N ALA A 70 -7.14 24.49 -16.70
CA ALA A 70 -5.83 24.19 -16.16
C ALA A 70 -5.77 22.79 -15.54
N VAL A 71 -6.77 22.42 -14.74
CA VAL A 71 -6.84 21.08 -14.13
C VAL A 71 -6.99 20.02 -15.22
N ASP A 72 -7.93 20.19 -16.15
CA ASP A 72 -8.19 19.18 -17.18
C ASP A 72 -6.98 18.99 -18.11
N ALA A 73 -6.29 20.08 -18.51
CA ALA A 73 -5.05 19.98 -19.28
C ALA A 73 -3.92 19.29 -18.48
N HIS A 74 -3.86 19.51 -17.16
CA HIS A 74 -2.86 18.88 -16.31
C HIS A 74 -3.15 17.39 -16.08
N LEU A 75 -4.41 16.98 -16.17
CA LEU A 75 -4.82 15.58 -16.18
C LEU A 75 -4.38 14.83 -17.42
N ASP A 76 -4.61 15.43 -18.59
CA ASP A 76 -4.12 14.90 -19.86
C ASP A 76 -2.59 14.66 -19.80
N LEU A 77 -1.85 15.49 -19.07
CA LEU A 77 -0.41 15.33 -18.84
C LEU A 77 -0.07 14.21 -17.85
N CYS A 78 -0.92 13.95 -16.86
CA CYS A 78 -0.74 12.83 -15.93
C CYS A 78 -0.94 11.47 -16.62
N GLU A 79 -1.75 11.43 -17.69
CA GLU A 79 -2.05 10.24 -18.48
C GLU A 79 -1.17 10.11 -19.74
N ALA A 80 -0.22 11.03 -19.96
CA ALA A 80 0.64 11.04 -21.15
C ALA A 80 1.42 9.71 -21.34
N GLU A 81 1.64 9.27 -22.57
CA GLU A 81 2.41 8.05 -22.87
C GLU A 81 3.88 8.16 -22.43
N GLU A 82 4.43 9.37 -22.47
CA GLU A 82 5.82 9.64 -22.15
C GLU A 82 6.03 9.79 -20.64
N LEU A 83 6.84 8.89 -20.07
CA LEU A 83 7.15 8.87 -18.63
C LEU A 83 7.64 10.23 -18.12
N GLY A 84 8.48 10.91 -18.91
CA GLY A 84 9.05 12.20 -18.54
C GLY A 84 8.00 13.30 -18.36
N ILE A 85 6.85 13.23 -19.04
CA ILE A 85 5.73 14.17 -18.87
C ILE A 85 4.95 13.82 -17.60
N ARG A 86 4.58 12.54 -17.44
CA ARG A 86 3.83 12.07 -16.26
C ARG A 86 4.53 12.42 -14.95
N VAL A 87 5.84 12.21 -14.88
CA VAL A 87 6.63 12.52 -13.66
C VAL A 87 6.54 14.00 -13.30
N GLN A 88 6.61 14.91 -14.27
CA GLN A 88 6.50 16.35 -14.00
C GLN A 88 5.08 16.74 -13.61
N ALA A 89 4.07 16.17 -14.28
CA ALA A 89 2.68 16.43 -13.95
C ALA A 89 2.35 15.98 -12.52
N ILE A 90 2.75 14.77 -12.12
CA ILE A 90 2.54 14.23 -10.77
C ILE A 90 3.23 15.10 -9.71
N ARG A 91 4.48 15.53 -9.95
CA ARG A 91 5.20 16.45 -9.04
C ARG A 91 4.51 17.80 -8.90
N GLY A 92 3.76 18.22 -9.91
CA GLY A 92 3.00 19.46 -9.92
C GLY A 92 1.68 19.41 -9.16
N LEU A 93 1.05 18.23 -9.01
CA LEU A 93 -0.28 18.08 -8.39
C LEU A 93 -0.41 18.72 -6.99
N PRO A 94 0.57 18.60 -6.06
CA PRO A 94 0.48 19.26 -4.75
C PRO A 94 0.34 20.78 -4.80
N LEU A 95 0.85 21.43 -5.85
CA LEU A 95 0.83 22.90 -5.97
C LEU A 95 -0.57 23.46 -6.23
N PHE A 96 -1.45 22.69 -6.88
CA PHE A 96 -2.86 23.05 -7.05
C PHE A 96 -3.65 23.03 -5.73
N CYS A 97 -3.12 22.40 -4.68
CA CYS A 97 -3.79 22.35 -3.37
C CYS A 97 -3.18 23.33 -2.36
N LYS A 98 -1.96 23.84 -2.62
CA LYS A 98 -1.20 24.63 -1.65
C LYS A 98 -1.94 25.88 -1.17
N ASP A 99 -2.57 26.60 -2.09
CA ASP A 99 -3.27 27.86 -1.83
C ASP A 99 -4.75 27.82 -2.25
N THR A 100 -5.24 26.65 -2.67
CA THR A 100 -6.59 26.42 -3.21
C THR A 100 -7.17 25.09 -2.68
N PRO A 101 -7.45 25.00 -1.36
CA PRO A 101 -7.85 23.75 -0.70
C PRO A 101 -9.18 23.18 -1.24
N GLU A 102 -10.01 24.01 -1.86
CA GLU A 102 -11.25 23.64 -2.54
C GLU A 102 -11.02 22.58 -3.64
N HIS A 103 -9.82 22.58 -4.26
CA HIS A 103 -9.46 21.65 -5.32
C HIS A 103 -8.89 20.32 -4.79
N LEU A 104 -8.66 20.21 -3.47
CA LEU A 104 -8.04 19.05 -2.85
C LEU A 104 -8.82 17.76 -3.12
N SER A 105 -10.15 17.78 -2.98
CA SER A 105 -10.98 16.60 -3.24
C SER A 105 -10.84 16.14 -4.69
N LYS A 106 -10.94 17.07 -5.66
CA LYS A 106 -10.79 16.75 -7.09
C LYS A 106 -9.41 16.16 -7.38
N ILE A 107 -8.34 16.71 -6.78
CA ILE A 107 -6.96 16.24 -7.01
C ILE A 107 -6.67 14.90 -6.33
N VAL A 108 -7.26 14.65 -5.16
CA VAL A 108 -7.23 13.33 -4.53
C VAL A 108 -7.94 12.31 -5.40
N ASP A 109 -9.12 12.64 -5.95
CA ASP A 109 -9.85 11.77 -6.88
C ASP A 109 -9.03 11.49 -8.16
N ILE A 110 -8.31 12.48 -8.66
CA ILE A 110 -7.42 12.38 -9.82
C ILE A 110 -6.20 11.49 -9.54
N LEU A 111 -5.48 11.76 -8.44
CA LEU A 111 -4.35 10.94 -8.01
C LEU A 111 -4.82 9.50 -7.79
N ALA A 112 -6.08 9.35 -7.37
CA ALA A 112 -6.69 8.06 -7.22
C ALA A 112 -6.99 7.35 -8.54
N GLN A 113 -7.49 8.08 -9.55
CA GLN A 113 -7.69 7.56 -10.89
C GLN A 113 -6.37 7.17 -11.58
N LEU A 114 -5.27 7.89 -11.33
CA LEU A 114 -3.93 7.58 -11.83
C LEU A 114 -3.31 6.34 -11.14
N LEU A 115 -3.84 5.96 -9.98
CA LEU A 115 -3.43 4.77 -9.23
C LEU A 115 -4.10 3.52 -9.84
N THR A 116 -3.69 3.20 -11.07
CA THR A 116 -4.15 2.01 -11.78
C THR A 116 -3.59 0.72 -11.18
N ALA A 117 -4.16 -0.43 -11.57
CA ALA A 117 -3.58 -1.75 -11.24
C ALA A 117 -2.10 -1.87 -11.63
N ALA A 118 -1.70 -1.27 -12.76
CA ALA A 118 -0.30 -1.24 -13.20
C ALA A 118 0.57 -0.36 -12.26
N SER A 119 0.06 0.79 -11.83
CA SER A 119 0.74 1.68 -10.87
C SER A 119 0.93 1.00 -9.51
N LEU A 120 -0.10 0.31 -8.99
CA LEU A 120 0.02 -0.49 -7.76
C LEU A 120 1.05 -1.61 -7.91
N THR A 121 1.04 -2.32 -9.04
CA THR A 121 2.01 -3.37 -9.33
C THR A 121 3.44 -2.83 -9.35
N ALA A 122 3.65 -1.67 -9.94
CA ALA A 122 4.96 -1.01 -9.97
C ALA A 122 5.42 -0.58 -8.57
N LEU A 123 4.51 -0.07 -7.73
CA LEU A 123 4.81 0.28 -6.34
C LEU A 123 5.20 -0.94 -5.52
N PHE A 124 4.41 -2.01 -5.56
CA PHE A 124 4.68 -3.24 -4.81
C PHE A 124 5.96 -3.94 -5.25
N ARG A 125 6.40 -3.77 -6.52
CA ARG A 125 7.71 -4.26 -6.97
C ARG A 125 8.89 -3.68 -6.18
N HIS A 126 8.78 -2.45 -5.68
CA HIS A 126 9.79 -1.84 -4.82
C HIS A 126 9.79 -2.39 -3.39
N ILE A 127 8.77 -3.16 -3.02
CA ILE A 127 8.67 -3.91 -1.75
C ILE A 127 9.15 -5.34 -1.95
N GLU A 128 8.77 -5.95 -3.08
CA GLU A 128 9.11 -7.33 -3.46
C GLU A 128 10.59 -7.52 -3.87
N SER A 129 11.32 -6.47 -4.28
CA SER A 129 12.62 -6.65 -4.92
C SER A 129 13.69 -7.23 -3.98
N VAL A 130 13.93 -8.53 -4.11
CA VAL A 130 15.02 -9.31 -3.49
C VAL A 130 16.31 -9.29 -4.33
N ASP A 131 16.40 -8.38 -5.32
CA ASP A 131 17.56 -8.33 -6.22
C ASP A 131 18.73 -7.65 -5.49
N GLU A 132 19.56 -8.48 -4.83
CA GLU A 132 20.65 -8.14 -3.90
C GLU A 132 21.64 -7.07 -4.41
N GLN A 133 21.61 -6.75 -5.71
CA GLN A 133 22.51 -5.79 -6.32
C GLN A 133 22.03 -4.33 -6.21
N ILE A 134 20.72 -4.06 -6.01
CA ILE A 134 20.18 -2.69 -5.96
C ILE A 134 18.89 -2.61 -5.11
N THR A 135 18.87 -3.14 -3.88
CA THR A 135 17.78 -2.77 -2.95
C THR A 135 18.10 -1.39 -2.39
N ASP A 136 17.48 -0.35 -2.96
CA ASP A 136 17.46 0.97 -2.32
C ASP A 136 16.51 0.87 -1.10
N GLU A 137 17.05 0.44 0.05
CA GLU A 137 16.31 0.32 1.32
C GLU A 137 15.53 1.60 1.66
N ASN A 138 16.09 2.77 1.29
CA ASN A 138 15.42 4.05 1.47
C ASN A 138 14.17 4.16 0.58
N LEU A 139 14.24 3.66 -0.66
CA LEU A 139 13.09 3.57 -1.56
C LEU A 139 12.04 2.57 -1.06
N ARG A 140 12.45 1.41 -0.55
CA ARG A 140 11.53 0.40 0.02
C ARG A 140 10.74 0.99 1.20
N GLU A 141 11.45 1.56 2.18
CA GLU A 141 10.85 2.20 3.35
C GLU A 141 9.90 3.33 2.93
N ARG A 142 10.34 4.23 2.05
CA ARG A 142 9.51 5.32 1.54
C ARG A 142 8.27 4.83 0.81
N THR A 143 8.38 3.72 0.08
CA THR A 143 7.25 3.11 -0.62
C THR A 143 6.24 2.53 0.36
N LEU A 144 6.70 1.82 1.40
CA LEU A 144 5.82 1.34 2.47
C LEU A 144 5.11 2.49 3.20
N LEU A 145 5.85 3.54 3.57
CA LEU A 145 5.27 4.72 4.21
C LEU A 145 4.23 5.39 3.31
N PHE A 146 4.51 5.50 2.00
CA PHE A 146 3.55 6.03 1.04
C PHE A 146 2.29 5.17 0.94
N ILE A 147 2.42 3.85 0.83
CA ILE A 147 1.28 2.93 0.77
C ILE A 147 0.44 3.04 2.04
N ARG A 148 1.08 3.01 3.21
CA ARG A 148 0.43 3.16 4.51
C ARG A 148 -0.30 4.49 4.66
N ASP A 149 0.33 5.60 4.29
CA ASP A 149 -0.16 6.95 4.62
C ASP A 149 -1.05 7.54 3.53
N LYS A 150 -0.98 7.03 2.29
CA LYS A 150 -1.68 7.61 1.13
C LYS A 150 -2.58 6.61 0.41
N VAL A 151 -2.16 5.36 0.26
CA VAL A 151 -2.96 4.36 -0.48
C VAL A 151 -4.02 3.74 0.44
N PHE A 152 -3.62 3.24 1.61
CA PHE A 152 -4.53 2.53 2.51
C PHE A 152 -5.71 3.38 3.03
N PRO A 153 -5.53 4.67 3.40
CA PRO A 153 -6.62 5.50 3.86
C PRO A 153 -7.66 5.82 2.78
N LEU A 154 -7.24 5.84 1.51
CA LEU A 154 -8.06 6.19 0.35
C LEU A 154 -8.57 4.96 -0.42
N LYS A 155 -8.51 3.76 0.17
CA LYS A 155 -8.86 2.50 -0.51
C LYS A 155 -10.25 2.50 -1.15
N THR A 156 -11.21 3.19 -0.55
CA THR A 156 -12.62 3.22 -0.98
C THR A 156 -12.80 4.00 -2.28
N GLU A 157 -11.96 5.00 -2.50
CA GLU A 157 -11.88 5.86 -3.67
C GLU A 157 -10.95 5.23 -4.72
N LEU A 158 -9.81 4.68 -4.29
CA LEU A 158 -8.73 4.15 -5.15
C LEU A 158 -9.04 2.79 -5.77
N LEU A 159 -9.57 1.85 -4.99
CA LEU A 159 -9.71 0.46 -5.42
C LEU A 159 -11.03 0.31 -6.19
N LYS A 160 -11.02 0.74 -7.46
CA LYS A 160 -12.16 0.61 -8.37
C LYS A 160 -11.76 -0.07 -9.69
N PRO A 161 -12.55 -1.06 -10.17
CA PRO A 161 -13.71 -1.70 -9.52
C PRO A 161 -13.32 -2.46 -8.24
N SER A 162 -14.15 -2.38 -7.19
CA SER A 162 -13.81 -2.81 -5.81
C SER A 162 -13.28 -4.24 -5.74
N GLU A 163 -14.07 -5.22 -6.17
CA GLU A 163 -13.70 -6.64 -6.02
C GLU A 163 -12.41 -7.00 -6.76
N GLN A 164 -12.24 -6.50 -7.98
CA GLN A 164 -11.07 -6.76 -8.81
C GLN A 164 -9.81 -6.13 -8.22
N MET A 165 -9.91 -4.87 -7.78
CA MET A 165 -8.76 -4.13 -7.24
C MET A 165 -8.39 -4.58 -5.84
N GLU A 166 -9.36 -4.94 -4.99
CA GLU A 166 -9.11 -5.55 -3.69
C GLU A 166 -8.46 -6.92 -3.83
N ARG A 167 -8.88 -7.74 -4.81
CA ARG A 167 -8.19 -8.99 -5.15
C ARG A 167 -6.75 -8.74 -5.60
N HIS A 168 -6.55 -7.80 -6.51
CA HIS A 168 -5.23 -7.47 -7.05
C HIS A 168 -4.26 -7.01 -5.97
N ILE A 169 -4.67 -6.09 -5.09
CA ILE A 169 -3.80 -5.63 -3.99
C ILE A 169 -3.55 -6.73 -2.96
N THR A 170 -4.52 -7.63 -2.72
CA THR A 170 -4.32 -8.80 -1.87
C THR A 170 -3.22 -9.71 -2.42
N ASP A 171 -3.22 -9.97 -3.73
CA ASP A 171 -2.20 -10.80 -4.38
C ASP A 171 -0.82 -10.14 -4.36
N LEU A 172 -0.75 -8.80 -4.52
CA LEU A 172 0.51 -8.05 -4.37
C LEU A 172 1.04 -8.09 -2.93
N ILE A 173 0.16 -7.94 -1.94
CA ILE A 173 0.54 -8.06 -0.53
C ILE A 173 1.11 -9.45 -0.27
N LYS A 174 0.42 -10.53 -0.67
CA LYS A 174 0.90 -11.91 -0.49
C LYS A 174 2.30 -12.14 -1.06
N LYS A 175 2.59 -11.61 -2.24
CA LYS A 175 3.91 -11.70 -2.87
C LYS A 175 4.99 -10.94 -2.08
N SER A 176 4.60 -9.87 -1.42
CA SER A 176 5.52 -9.03 -0.63
C SER A 176 5.83 -9.59 0.76
N LEU A 177 5.21 -10.70 1.19
CA LEU A 177 5.36 -11.22 2.55
C LEU A 177 6.64 -12.03 2.80
N GLN A 178 7.42 -12.34 1.76
CA GLN A 178 8.59 -13.21 1.90
C GLN A 178 9.67 -12.61 2.83
N ASP A 179 9.84 -11.28 2.80
CA ASP A 179 10.81 -10.57 3.63
C ASP A 179 10.17 -9.31 4.25
N VAL A 180 9.40 -9.54 5.31
CA VAL A 180 8.71 -8.47 6.06
C VAL A 180 9.02 -8.53 7.55
N THR A 181 9.16 -7.36 8.15
CA THR A 181 9.21 -7.25 9.60
C THR A 181 7.83 -7.51 10.23
N GLY A 182 7.79 -7.81 11.54
CA GLY A 182 6.51 -7.98 12.24
C GLY A 182 5.60 -6.74 12.17
N ALA A 183 6.18 -5.54 12.14
CA ALA A 183 5.42 -4.28 12.00
C ALA A 183 4.82 -4.13 10.60
N GLU A 184 5.57 -4.50 9.56
CA GLU A 184 5.11 -4.50 8.18
C GLU A 184 4.01 -5.55 7.96
N PHE A 185 4.21 -6.75 8.49
CA PHE A 185 3.20 -7.80 8.43
C PHE A 185 1.88 -7.36 9.08
N LYS A 186 1.96 -6.80 10.29
CA LYS A 186 0.79 -6.25 10.98
C LYS A 186 0.11 -5.16 10.15
N MET A 187 0.87 -4.23 9.58
CA MET A 187 0.36 -3.16 8.72
C MET A 187 -0.43 -3.72 7.52
N PHE A 188 0.11 -4.75 6.85
CA PHE A 188 -0.58 -5.42 5.74
C PHE A 188 -1.84 -6.14 6.20
N MET A 189 -1.80 -6.85 7.32
CA MET A 189 -2.96 -7.58 7.85
C MET A 189 -4.08 -6.63 8.31
N ASP A 190 -3.74 -5.51 8.95
CA ASP A 190 -4.69 -4.47 9.33
C ASP A 190 -5.36 -3.87 8.08
N PHE A 191 -4.60 -3.68 7.00
CA PHE A 191 -5.14 -3.19 5.74
C PHE A 191 -6.05 -4.22 5.06
N LEU A 192 -5.62 -5.48 4.93
CA LEU A 192 -6.42 -6.56 4.34
C LEU A 192 -7.75 -6.70 5.08
N LYS A 193 -7.76 -6.67 6.42
CA LYS A 193 -8.97 -6.71 7.23
C LYS A 193 -9.94 -5.55 6.94
N SER A 194 -9.43 -4.42 6.43
CA SER A 194 -10.23 -3.26 6.09
C SER A 194 -10.90 -3.32 4.71
N LEU A 195 -10.51 -4.28 3.86
CA LEU A 195 -11.09 -4.47 2.52
C LEU A 195 -12.50 -5.05 2.61
N SER A 196 -13.39 -4.66 1.70
CA SER A 196 -14.78 -5.11 1.73
C SER A 196 -14.92 -6.62 1.54
N MET A 197 -14.03 -7.25 0.75
CA MET A 197 -13.97 -8.69 0.55
C MET A 197 -13.62 -9.51 1.83
N PHE A 198 -13.06 -8.86 2.85
CA PHE A 198 -12.71 -9.45 4.14
C PHE A 198 -13.46 -8.83 5.34
N GLY A 199 -14.32 -7.84 5.08
CA GLY A 199 -15.10 -7.13 6.10
C GLY A 199 -16.07 -8.03 6.85
N GLU A 200 -16.77 -7.52 7.85
CA GLU A 200 -17.56 -8.31 8.83
C GLU A 200 -18.50 -9.35 8.22
N LYS A 201 -19.12 -9.03 7.08
CA LYS A 201 -20.09 -9.90 6.37
C LYS A 201 -19.45 -10.87 5.37
N ALA A 202 -18.13 -10.90 5.27
CA ALA A 202 -17.43 -11.79 4.35
C ALA A 202 -17.68 -13.26 4.74
N PRO A 203 -17.80 -14.16 3.76
CA PRO A 203 -18.06 -15.56 4.02
C PRO A 203 -16.83 -16.24 4.66
N PRO A 204 -17.00 -17.34 5.41
CA PRO A 204 -15.90 -18.00 6.13
C PRO A 204 -14.70 -18.36 5.25
N GLU A 205 -14.93 -18.70 3.98
CA GLU A 205 -13.86 -19.05 3.03
C GLU A 205 -12.93 -17.86 2.74
N ARG A 206 -13.47 -16.63 2.72
CA ARG A 206 -12.64 -15.41 2.59
C ARG A 206 -11.86 -15.14 3.86
N ILE A 207 -12.39 -15.47 5.02
CA ILE A 207 -11.68 -15.31 6.29
C ILE A 207 -10.60 -16.38 6.45
N GLN A 208 -10.85 -17.60 5.96
CA GLN A 208 -9.86 -18.66 5.89
C GLN A 208 -8.64 -18.24 5.05
N GLU A 209 -8.85 -17.48 3.97
CA GLU A 209 -7.75 -16.93 3.17
C GLU A 209 -6.81 -16.03 3.99
N LEU A 210 -7.32 -15.25 4.95
CA LEU A 210 -6.48 -14.45 5.86
C LEU A 210 -5.72 -15.32 6.85
N ILE A 211 -6.34 -16.41 7.33
CA ILE A 211 -5.65 -17.38 8.19
C ILE A 211 -4.51 -18.05 7.42
N GLU A 212 -4.71 -18.44 6.16
CA GLU A 212 -3.65 -19.06 5.35
C GLU A 212 -2.43 -18.15 5.19
N ILE A 213 -2.64 -16.83 5.09
CA ILE A 213 -1.57 -15.83 5.08
C ILE A 213 -0.80 -15.84 6.41
N ILE A 214 -1.52 -15.84 7.53
CA ILE A 214 -0.92 -15.85 8.88
C ILE A 214 -0.19 -17.16 9.16
N GLU A 215 -0.76 -18.29 8.73
CA GLU A 215 -0.13 -19.61 8.82
C GLU A 215 1.16 -19.68 8.01
N GLY A 216 1.17 -19.11 6.80
CA GLY A 216 2.37 -18.99 5.97
C GLY A 216 3.45 -18.15 6.66
N GLN A 217 3.07 -17.04 7.30
CA GLN A 217 4.03 -16.21 8.03
C GLN A 217 4.55 -16.87 9.31
N ALA A 218 3.73 -17.67 9.99
CA ALA A 218 4.13 -18.44 11.16
C ALA A 218 5.07 -19.61 10.83
N ASP A 219 5.17 -19.99 9.55
CA ASP A 219 5.95 -21.12 9.05
C ASP A 219 5.66 -22.42 9.82
N LEU A 220 4.37 -22.81 9.83
CA LEU A 220 3.89 -23.99 10.57
C LEU A 220 4.36 -25.34 9.98
N ASP A 221 5.13 -25.32 8.89
CA ASP A 221 5.78 -26.50 8.32
C ASP A 221 7.26 -26.60 8.72
N ALA A 222 7.83 -25.56 9.33
CA ALA A 222 9.21 -25.54 9.78
C ALA A 222 9.49 -26.49 10.95
N GLN A 223 10.72 -27.00 10.97
CA GLN A 223 11.22 -27.74 12.13
C GLN A 223 11.34 -26.79 13.33
N PHE A 224 10.76 -27.21 14.46
CA PHE A 224 10.82 -26.42 15.68
C PHE A 224 12.17 -26.54 16.39
N ASN A 225 12.75 -25.40 16.77
CA ASN A 225 13.93 -25.32 17.63
C ASN A 225 13.63 -24.46 18.86
N VAL A 226 13.85 -25.02 20.05
CA VAL A 226 13.62 -24.32 21.33
C VAL A 226 14.57 -23.13 21.54
N GLU A 227 15.74 -23.15 20.90
CA GLU A 227 16.72 -22.07 20.97
C GLU A 227 16.42 -20.92 19.99
N ASP A 228 15.52 -21.15 19.03
CA ASP A 228 15.11 -20.15 18.05
C ASP A 228 14.01 -19.25 18.64
N GLY A 229 14.45 -18.23 19.39
CA GLY A 229 13.57 -17.26 20.00
C GLY A 229 12.71 -16.49 19.00
N ASP A 230 13.26 -16.17 17.83
CA ASP A 230 12.58 -15.37 16.81
C ASP A 230 11.44 -16.17 16.18
N HIS A 231 11.62 -17.47 15.93
CA HIS A 231 10.55 -18.35 15.46
C HIS A 231 9.44 -18.48 16.50
N ILE A 232 9.79 -18.62 17.79
CA ILE A 232 8.80 -18.72 18.87
C ILE A 232 7.99 -17.41 18.99
N ASP A 233 8.66 -16.26 18.99
CA ASP A 233 7.99 -14.96 19.10
C ASP A 233 7.11 -14.68 17.87
N ARG A 234 7.53 -15.11 16.69
CA ARG A 234 6.72 -15.06 15.46
C ARG A 234 5.50 -15.96 15.55
N LEU A 235 5.64 -17.20 16.02
CA LEU A 235 4.54 -18.14 16.22
C LEU A 235 3.50 -17.55 17.19
N ILE A 236 3.93 -17.01 18.32
CA ILE A 236 3.06 -16.36 19.31
C ILE A 236 2.31 -15.18 18.68
N SER A 237 3.03 -14.30 17.99
CA SER A 237 2.46 -13.11 17.35
C SER A 237 1.43 -13.48 16.27
N CYS A 238 1.72 -14.49 15.47
CA CYS A 238 0.82 -14.97 14.42
C CYS A 238 -0.42 -15.64 15.03
N LEU A 239 -0.25 -16.48 16.05
CA LEU A 239 -1.40 -17.11 16.73
C LEU A 239 -2.30 -16.06 17.37
N PHE A 240 -1.73 -15.05 18.03
CA PHE A 240 -2.49 -13.92 18.59
C PHE A 240 -3.26 -13.15 17.50
N MET A 241 -2.61 -12.86 16.38
CA MET A 241 -3.23 -12.19 15.24
C MET A 241 -4.36 -13.01 14.60
N ALA A 242 -4.29 -14.34 14.68
CA ALA A 242 -5.28 -15.26 14.12
C ALA A 242 -6.60 -15.32 14.92
N LEU A 243 -6.57 -15.01 16.23
CA LEU A 243 -7.71 -15.17 17.13
C LEU A 243 -9.02 -14.52 16.63
N PRO A 244 -9.03 -13.25 16.17
CA PRO A 244 -10.26 -12.62 15.70
C PRO A 244 -10.84 -13.27 14.44
N PHE A 245 -10.06 -14.06 13.71
CA PHE A 245 -10.52 -14.76 12.51
C PHE A 245 -11.10 -16.14 12.85
N PHE A 246 -10.62 -16.79 13.92
CA PHE A 246 -11.25 -18.01 14.45
C PHE A 246 -12.67 -17.73 14.96
N GLU A 247 -12.86 -16.61 15.65
CA GLU A 247 -14.18 -16.15 16.08
C GLU A 247 -15.15 -15.98 14.90
N ARG A 248 -14.61 -15.65 13.72
CA ARG A 248 -15.36 -15.46 12.48
C ARG A 248 -15.52 -16.75 11.66
N GLY A 249 -15.19 -17.91 12.23
CA GLY A 249 -15.42 -19.23 11.65
C GLY A 249 -14.28 -19.80 10.82
N ALA A 250 -13.09 -19.16 10.82
CA ALA A 250 -11.91 -19.79 10.22
C ALA A 250 -11.34 -20.88 11.14
N SER A 251 -10.67 -21.87 10.53
CA SER A 251 -10.12 -23.00 11.25
C SER A 251 -8.84 -22.63 12.01
N ASN A 252 -8.68 -23.16 13.23
CA ASN A 252 -7.45 -23.11 14.00
C ASN A 252 -6.62 -24.41 13.93
N SER A 253 -7.04 -25.40 13.11
CA SER A 253 -6.47 -26.76 13.13
C SER A 253 -4.96 -26.82 12.89
N LYS A 254 -4.39 -26.03 11.95
CA LYS A 254 -2.94 -26.11 11.67
C LYS A 254 -2.11 -25.61 12.85
N PHE A 255 -2.52 -24.51 13.47
CA PHE A 255 -1.87 -24.01 14.69
C PHE A 255 -1.91 -25.07 15.80
N LEU A 256 -3.07 -25.66 16.06
CA LEU A 256 -3.21 -26.69 17.10
C LEU A 256 -2.36 -27.93 16.81
N ASN A 257 -2.32 -28.38 15.55
CA ASN A 257 -1.50 -29.51 15.14
C ASN A 257 -0.01 -29.21 15.34
N TYR A 258 0.43 -27.99 15.00
CA TYR A 258 1.81 -27.56 15.24
C TYR A 258 2.15 -27.54 16.74
N LEU A 259 1.31 -26.90 17.55
CA LEU A 259 1.48 -26.83 19.00
C LEU A 259 1.55 -28.24 19.62
N ASN A 260 0.63 -29.12 19.23
CA ASN A 260 0.55 -30.48 19.77
C ASN A 260 1.78 -31.33 19.41
N LYS A 261 2.25 -31.23 18.17
CA LYS A 261 3.35 -32.05 17.66
C LYS A 261 4.72 -31.53 18.08
N HIS A 262 4.90 -30.21 18.13
CA HIS A 262 6.22 -29.60 18.21
C HIS A 262 6.46 -28.81 19.50
N ILE A 263 5.43 -28.18 20.07
CA ILE A 263 5.59 -27.29 21.24
C ILE A 263 5.34 -28.02 22.54
N PHE A 264 4.20 -28.67 22.72
CA PHE A 264 3.85 -29.32 23.99
C PHE A 264 4.86 -30.35 24.51
N PRO A 265 5.53 -31.16 23.66
CA PRO A 265 6.57 -32.08 24.15
C PRO A 265 7.76 -31.40 24.81
N VAL A 266 7.98 -30.11 24.52
CA VAL A 266 9.16 -29.34 24.98
C VAL A 266 8.79 -28.03 25.68
N ILE A 267 7.52 -27.79 25.99
CA ILE A 267 7.03 -26.52 26.51
C ILE A 267 7.68 -26.11 27.85
N GLU A 268 8.09 -27.08 28.67
CA GLU A 268 8.82 -26.84 29.93
C GLU A 268 10.24 -26.30 29.72
N LYS A 269 10.77 -26.37 28.49
CA LYS A 269 12.06 -25.79 28.13
C LYS A 269 11.93 -24.35 27.63
N LEU A 270 10.72 -23.85 27.41
CA LEU A 270 10.48 -22.49 26.97
C LEU A 270 10.59 -21.50 28.13
N PRO A 271 11.04 -20.26 27.88
CA PRO A 271 10.94 -19.19 28.87
C PRO A 271 9.49 -19.00 29.36
N GLU A 272 9.31 -18.73 30.65
CA GLU A 272 7.99 -18.62 31.28
C GLU A 272 7.07 -17.59 30.62
N GLU A 273 7.61 -16.45 30.17
CA GLU A 273 6.82 -15.42 29.46
C GLU A 273 6.23 -15.97 28.15
N ARG A 274 7.06 -16.62 27.31
CA ARG A 274 6.63 -17.24 26.05
C ARG A 274 5.65 -18.38 26.28
N LYS A 275 5.89 -19.19 27.32
CA LYS A 275 4.97 -20.26 27.74
C LYS A 275 3.60 -19.70 28.10
N ALA A 276 3.56 -18.64 28.91
CA ALA A 276 2.32 -17.98 29.31
C ALA A 276 1.55 -17.43 28.10
N ASP A 277 2.23 -16.76 27.17
CA ASP A 277 1.59 -16.20 25.97
C ASP A 277 1.04 -17.28 25.05
N LEU A 278 1.78 -18.38 24.83
CA LEU A 278 1.30 -19.52 24.04
C LEU A 278 0.05 -20.16 24.66
N LEU A 279 0.07 -20.39 25.97
CA LEU A 279 -1.06 -21.01 26.68
C LEU A 279 -2.29 -20.09 26.71
N LYS A 280 -2.07 -18.77 26.86
CA LYS A 280 -3.14 -17.77 26.78
C LYS A 280 -3.79 -17.79 25.40
N ASN A 281 -3.01 -17.71 24.33
CA ASN A 281 -3.53 -17.73 22.98
C ASN A 281 -4.24 -19.06 22.65
N LEU A 282 -3.71 -20.20 23.14
CA LEU A 282 -4.37 -21.49 23.03
C LEU A 282 -5.75 -21.47 23.71
N ALA A 283 -5.82 -20.95 24.95
CA ALA A 283 -7.06 -20.86 25.70
C ALA A 283 -8.10 -19.98 24.96
N GLU A 284 -7.67 -18.84 24.43
CA GLU A 284 -8.52 -17.93 23.63
C GLU A 284 -8.99 -18.58 22.31
N SER A 285 -8.18 -19.45 21.69
CA SER A 285 -8.57 -20.15 20.46
C SER A 285 -9.48 -21.36 20.70
N SER A 286 -9.50 -21.91 21.93
CA SER A 286 -10.17 -23.18 22.26
C SER A 286 -11.68 -23.25 22.00
N PRO A 287 -12.48 -22.17 22.12
CA PRO A 287 -13.92 -22.22 21.81
C PRO A 287 -14.21 -22.48 20.33
N TYR A 288 -13.23 -22.24 19.46
CA TYR A 288 -13.35 -22.33 18.01
C TYR A 288 -12.75 -23.63 17.44
N THR A 289 -12.26 -24.51 18.32
CA THR A 289 -11.64 -25.78 17.94
C THR A 289 -12.68 -26.82 17.52
N THR A 290 -12.39 -27.56 16.45
CA THR A 290 -13.26 -28.64 16.00
C THR A 290 -13.31 -29.78 17.03
N PRO A 291 -14.40 -30.59 17.09
CA PRO A 291 -14.44 -31.76 17.96
C PRO A 291 -13.33 -32.79 17.69
N GLN A 292 -12.89 -32.88 16.43
CA GLN A 292 -11.80 -33.78 16.05
C GLN A 292 -10.47 -33.32 16.62
N ASP A 293 -10.10 -32.06 16.40
CA ASP A 293 -8.82 -31.50 16.88
C ASP A 293 -8.80 -31.44 18.41
N SER A 294 -9.95 -31.14 19.03
CA SER A 294 -10.12 -31.18 20.49
C SER A 294 -9.71 -32.54 21.07
N ARG A 295 -10.16 -33.65 20.45
CA ARG A 295 -9.80 -35.00 20.91
C ARG A 295 -8.31 -35.29 20.77
N GLN A 296 -7.65 -34.72 19.76
CA GLN A 296 -6.22 -34.92 19.53
C GLN A 296 -5.35 -34.14 20.51
N ILE A 297 -5.79 -32.94 20.91
CA ILE A 297 -5.01 -32.05 21.75
C ILE A 297 -5.23 -32.25 23.26
N LEU A 298 -6.40 -32.72 23.66
CA LEU A 298 -6.79 -32.92 25.07
C LEU A 298 -5.79 -33.73 25.90
N PRO A 299 -5.22 -34.87 25.42
CA PRO A 299 -4.24 -35.63 26.20
C PRO A 299 -3.01 -34.80 26.58
N ALA A 300 -2.49 -34.00 25.65
CA ALA A 300 -1.34 -33.13 25.91
C ALA A 300 -1.70 -32.03 26.91
N VAL A 301 -2.84 -31.35 26.73
CA VAL A 301 -3.31 -30.31 27.67
C VAL A 301 -3.47 -30.86 29.09
N VAL A 302 -4.04 -32.06 29.26
CA VAL A 302 -4.19 -32.71 30.58
C VAL A 302 -2.82 -32.98 31.22
N LEU A 303 -1.82 -33.39 30.45
CA LEU A 303 -0.46 -33.59 30.98
C LEU A 303 0.17 -32.27 31.44
N LEU A 304 -0.03 -31.18 30.69
CA LEU A 304 0.47 -29.85 31.07
C LEU A 304 -0.14 -29.35 32.37
N LEU A 305 -1.46 -29.52 32.53
CA LEU A 305 -2.17 -29.13 33.75
C LEU A 305 -1.69 -29.93 34.98
N LYS A 306 -1.36 -31.21 34.81
CA LYS A 306 -0.82 -32.05 35.89
C LYS A 306 0.63 -31.73 36.25
N ALA A 307 1.42 -31.25 35.31
CA ALA A 307 2.80 -30.83 35.56
C ALA A 307 2.87 -29.48 36.29
N SER A 308 1.80 -28.69 36.21
CA SER A 308 1.67 -27.35 36.81
C SER A 308 1.05 -27.37 38.22
N SER A 309 0.64 -28.54 38.71
CA SER A 309 -0.01 -28.79 40.00
C SER A 309 0.89 -29.53 40.97
#